data_AF-A0A3A5HJD0-F1
#
_entry.id   AF-A0A3A5HJD0-F1
#
_cell.length_a   1.000
_cell.length_b   1.000
_cell.length_c   1.000
_cell.angle_alpha   90.00
_cell.angle_beta   90.00
_cell.angle_gamma   90.00
#
_symmetry.space_group_name_H-M   'P 1'
#
loop_
_entity.id
_entity.type
_entity.pdbx_description
1 polymer ?
#
loop_
_entity_poly.entity_id
_entity_poly.type
_entity_poly.pdbx_seq_one_letter_code
_entity_poly.pdbx_strand_id
1 'polypeptide(L)' 'MKKINVLVTEDIDYNFRIMASKKFKFKTGWYSNAVREAMIFWMLYQQLSDSPVVMNKTKSSCILNDLFD' A
#
# COMPACT_ATOMS: atom_id res chain seq x y z
N MET A 1 18.90 -2.84 6.93
CA MET A 1 17.74 -2.14 6.32
C MET A 1 18.24 -1.16 5.27
N LYS A 2 17.70 -1.20 4.05
CA LYS A 2 18.02 -0.23 2.99
C LYS A 2 17.06 0.97 3.10
N LYS A 3 17.60 2.18 3.24
CA LYS A 3 16.81 3.42 3.23
C LYS A 3 16.62 3.89 1.80
N ILE A 4 15.42 4.39 1.49
CA ILE A 4 15.06 4.90 0.16
C ILE A 4 14.43 6.27 0.38
N ASN A 5 14.87 7.25 -0.41
CA ASN A 5 14.27 8.57 -0.46
C ASN A 5 13.39 8.64 -1.72
N VAL A 6 12.16 9.09 -1.56
CA VAL A 6 11.19 9.24 -2.66
C VAL A 6 10.73 10.68 -2.68
N LEU A 7 10.73 11.29 -3.86
CA LEU A 7 10.17 12.62 -4.06
C LEU A 7 8.77 12.46 -4.67
N VAL A 8 7.79 13.10 -4.06
CA VAL A 8 6.40 13.13 -4.50
C VAL A 8 5.87 14.55 -4.37
N THR A 9 4.90 14.90 -5.20
CA THR A 9 4.25 16.22 -5.11
C THR A 9 3.45 16.33 -3.81
N GLU A 10 3.35 17.55 -3.30
CA GLU A 10 2.70 17.82 -2.01
C GLU A 10 1.24 17.36 -2.00
N ASP A 11 0.50 17.61 -3.07
CA ASP A 11 -0.93 17.24 -3.16
C ASP A 11 -1.16 15.73 -3.05
N ILE A 12 -0.30 14.93 -3.70
CA ILE A 12 -0.39 13.47 -3.65
C ILE A 12 -0.09 12.98 -2.24
N ASP A 13 0.98 13.50 -1.63
CA ASP A 13 1.39 13.10 -0.30
C ASP A 13 0.37 13.53 0.76
N TYR A 14 -0.22 14.73 0.63
CA TYR A 14 -1.27 15.20 1.52
C TYR A 14 -2.50 14.28 1.50
N ASN A 15 -3.02 13.98 0.30
CA ASN A 15 -4.16 13.09 0.14
C ASN A 15 -3.86 11.68 0.65
N PHE A 16 -2.66 11.16 0.36
CA PHE A 16 -2.22 9.87 0.87
C PHE A 16 -2.18 9.86 2.41
N ARG A 17 -1.60 10.89 3.03
CA ARG A 17 -1.53 11.00 4.50
C ARG A 17 -2.91 11.03 5.15
N ILE A 18 -3.87 11.74 4.57
CA ILE A 18 -5.26 11.74 5.08
C ILE A 18 -5.81 10.31 5.11
N MET A 19 -5.71 9.58 4.00
CA MET A 19 -6.26 8.23 3.89
C MET A 19 -5.52 7.23 4.78
N ALA A 20 -4.19 7.26 4.76
CA ALA A 20 -3.35 6.39 5.57
C ALA A 20 -3.55 6.64 7.08
N SER A 21 -3.76 7.88 7.50
CA SER A 21 -3.95 8.21 8.92
C SER A 21 -5.16 7.50 9.53
N LYS A 22 -6.21 7.23 8.75
CA LYS A 22 -7.41 6.51 9.22
C LYS A 22 -7.09 5.10 9.74
N LYS A 23 -6.05 4.45 9.20
CA LYS A 23 -5.66 3.07 9.53
C LYS A 23 -4.38 2.99 10.37
N PHE A 24 -3.40 3.88 10.16
CA PHE A 24 -2.06 3.73 10.72
C PHE A 24 -1.68 4.76 11.78
N LYS A 25 -2.42 5.86 11.97
CA LYS A 25 -1.98 7.05 12.75
C LYS A 25 -1.39 6.74 14.13
N PHE A 26 -1.87 5.71 14.83
CA PHE A 26 -1.42 5.36 16.18
C PHE A 26 -0.26 4.35 16.23
N LYS A 27 0.27 3.92 15.07
CA LYS A 27 1.42 3.01 14.99
C LYS A 27 2.73 3.79 14.92
N THR A 28 3.79 3.28 15.55
CA THR A 28 5.13 3.85 15.39
C THR A 28 5.59 3.68 13.93
N GLY A 29 6.20 4.74 13.37
CA GLY A 29 6.60 4.75 11.96
C GLY A 29 5.43 4.58 10.97
N TRP A 30 4.22 5.01 11.35
CA TRP A 30 2.98 4.79 10.60
C TRP A 30 3.08 5.13 9.12
N TYR A 31 3.74 6.23 8.77
CA TYR A 31 3.83 6.70 7.40
C TYR A 31 4.65 5.75 6.53
N SER A 32 5.83 5.33 6.99
CA SER A 32 6.66 4.36 6.27
C SER A 32 5.98 3.00 6.14
N ASN A 33 5.19 2.59 7.14
CA ASN A 33 4.42 1.35 7.08
C ASN A 33 3.28 1.46 6.04
N ALA A 34 2.58 2.59 6.00
CA ALA A 34 1.52 2.84 5.02
C ALA A 34 2.08 2.86 3.59
N VAL A 35 3.22 3.53 3.36
CA VAL A 35 3.90 3.55 2.05
C VAL A 35 4.33 2.14 1.64
N ARG A 36 4.87 1.35 2.57
CA ARG A 36 5.25 -0.04 2.30
C ARG A 36 4.05 -0.88 1.84
N GLU A 37 2.94 -0.82 2.57
CA GLU A 37 1.72 -1.58 2.22
C GLU A 37 1.17 -1.14 0.86
N ALA A 38 1.14 0.18 0.59
CA ALA A 38 0.70 0.70 -0.69
C ALA A 38 1.60 0.24 -1.85
N MET A 39 2.91 0.23 -1.67
CA MET A 39 3.86 -0.25 -2.69
C MET A 39 3.71 -1.76 -2.94
N ILE A 40 3.55 -2.56 -1.88
CA ILE A 40 3.31 -4.00 -2.01
C ILE A 40 2.01 -4.23 -2.78
N PHE A 41 0.93 -3.55 -2.40
CA PHE A 41 -0.35 -3.65 -3.10
C PHE A 41 -0.23 -3.27 -4.57
N TRP A 42 0.49 -2.19 -4.88
CA TRP A 42 0.73 -1.77 -6.26
C TRP A 42 1.54 -2.81 -7.05
N MET A 43 2.60 -3.36 -6.48
CA MET A 43 3.39 -4.41 -7.13
C MET A 43 2.55 -5.67 -7.42
N LEU A 44 1.73 -6.09 -6.46
CA LEU A 44 0.82 -7.23 -6.63
C LEU A 44 -0.24 -6.93 -7.71
N TYR A 45 -0.79 -5.71 -7.73
CA TYR A 45 -1.72 -5.28 -8.75
C TYR A 45 -1.09 -5.36 -10.15
N GLN A 46 0.15 -4.90 -10.31
CA GLN A 46 0.86 -4.97 -11.59
C GLN A 46 1.11 -6.42 -12.04
N GLN A 47 1.53 -7.30 -11.11
CA GLN A 47 1.72 -8.72 -11.41
C GLN A 47 0.42 -9.44 -11.82
N LEU A 48 -0.70 -9.01 -11.25
CA LEU A 48 -2.03 -9.53 -11.60
C LEU A 48 -2.55 -8.95 -12.92
N SER A 49 -2.24 -7.69 -13.26
CA SER A 49 -2.65 -7.07 -14.52
C SER A 49 -1.94 -7.62 -15.75
N ASP A 50 -0.74 -8.18 -15.56
CA ASP A 50 -0.01 -8.88 -16.63
C ASP A 50 -0.60 -10.28 -16.94
N SER A 51 -1.65 -10.71 -16.21
CA SER A 51 -2.42 -11.92 -16.46
C SER A 51 -3.91 -11.58 -16.68
N PRO A 52 -4.63 -12.19 -17.66
CA PRO A 52 -5.98 -11.77 -18.03
C PRO A 52 -7.06 -12.32 -17.07
N VAL A 53 -6.96 -12.04 -15.77
CA VAL A 53 -7.98 -12.45 -14.79
C VAL A 53 -8.43 -11.26 -13.95
N VAL A 54 -9.63 -10.80 -14.28
CA VAL A 54 -10.43 -9.77 -13.61
C VAL A 54 -10.43 -9.95 -12.08
N MET A 55 -9.92 -8.96 -11.34
CA MET A 55 -10.00 -8.92 -9.88
C MET A 55 -11.39 -8.51 -9.42
N ASN A 56 -12.21 -9.49 -9.06
CA ASN A 56 -13.43 -9.27 -8.29
C ASN A 56 -13.06 -8.94 -6.84
N LYS A 57 -13.70 -7.91 -6.26
CA LYS A 57 -13.50 -7.31 -4.92
C LYS A 57 -13.27 -8.28 -3.75
N THR A 58 -13.68 -9.54 -3.88
CA THR A 58 -13.66 -10.56 -2.83
C THR A 58 -12.32 -11.31 -2.68
N LYS A 59 -11.48 -11.39 -3.73
CA LYS A 59 -10.18 -12.11 -3.66
C LYS A 59 -9.02 -11.26 -3.14
N SER A 60 -9.20 -9.94 -3.04
CA SER A 60 -8.11 -9.05 -2.59
C SER A 60 -7.91 -9.07 -1.07
N SER A 61 -8.92 -9.45 -0.29
CA SER A 61 -8.84 -9.46 1.18
C SER A 61 -8.11 -10.67 1.76
N CYS A 62 -8.10 -11.83 1.07
CA CYS A 62 -7.42 -13.02 1.58
C CYS A 62 -5.89 -12.94 1.41
N ILE A 63 -5.39 -12.44 0.27
CA ILE A 63 -3.94 -12.30 0.01
C ILE A 63 -3.28 -11.29 0.97
N LEU A 64 -4.03 -10.26 1.38
CA LEU A 64 -3.52 -9.26 2.30
C LEU A 64 -3.38 -9.79 3.73
N ASN A 65 -4.22 -10.72 4.18
CA ASN A 65 -4.12 -11.26 5.53
C ASN A 65 -2.87 -12.16 5.69
N ASP A 66 -2.57 -12.98 4.68
CA ASP A 66 -1.43 -13.91 4.72
C ASP A 66 -0.04 -13.23 4.64
N LEU A 67 0.02 -11.93 4.31
CA LEU A 67 1.28 -11.16 4.22
C LEU A 67 1.64 -10.37 5.49
N PHE A 68 0.67 -10.21 6.41
CA PHE A 68 0.82 -9.38 7.61
C PHE A 68 0.65 -10.15 8.93
N ASP A 69 0.46 -11.48 8.86
CA ASP A 69 0.66 -12.43 9.96
C ASP A 69 2.13 -12.93 10.00
#